data_AF-A0A763XHP3-F1
#
_entry.id   AF-A0A763XHP3-F1
#
_cell.length_a   1.000
_cell.length_b   1.000
_cell.length_c   1.000
_cell.angle_alpha   90.00
_cell.angle_beta   90.00
_cell.angle_gamma   90.00
#
_symmetry.space_group_name_H-M   'P 1'
#
loop_
_entity.id
_entity.type
_entity.pdbx_description
1 polymer ?
#
loop_
_entity_poly.entity_id
_entity_poly.type
_entity_poly.pdbx_seq_one_letter_code
_entity_poly.pdbx_strand_id
1 'polypeptide(L)'
;MNMKKVFALTVVVMFPFTLFSNAFASQKTTSTHVNEKIPGDMTCREFIRMNPKARAPVIFWVINRNSDLKEGSFVDWREVETTMVPKMIKQCHQTPQSTLAELIHTIK
;
A
#
# COMPACT_ATOMS: atom_id res chain seq x y z
N MET A 1 -13.89 -27.69 -66.85
CA MET A 1 -12.49 -28.13 -67.03
C MET A 1 -11.62 -27.50 -65.96
N ASN A 2 -10.90 -28.33 -65.22
CA ASN A 2 -9.89 -27.95 -64.23
C ASN A 2 -8.75 -27.16 -64.92
N MET A 3 -8.43 -25.96 -64.41
CA MET A 3 -7.19 -25.27 -64.79
C MET A 3 -6.45 -24.83 -63.54
N LYS A 4 -5.88 -25.84 -62.88
CA LYS A 4 -4.76 -25.68 -61.95
C LYS A 4 -3.60 -25.16 -62.80
N LYS A 5 -2.90 -24.14 -62.30
CA LYS A 5 -1.68 -23.51 -62.85
C LYS A 5 -1.92 -22.35 -63.82
N VAL A 6 -2.12 -21.16 -63.27
CA VAL A 6 -1.33 -19.99 -63.69
C VAL A 6 -0.88 -19.28 -62.42
N PHE A 7 0.15 -19.87 -61.80
CA PHE A 7 1.02 -19.26 -60.82
C PHE A 7 1.83 -18.18 -61.56
N ALA A 8 1.36 -16.95 -61.59
CA ALA A 8 2.17 -15.80 -61.96
C ALA A 8 1.39 -14.51 -61.70
N LEU A 9 1.91 -13.72 -60.75
CA LEU A 9 1.85 -12.26 -60.76
C LEU A 9 0.45 -11.63 -60.77
N THR A 10 -0.03 -11.20 -59.61
CA THR A 10 0.03 -9.78 -59.21
C THR A 10 -0.87 -9.50 -57.99
N VAL A 11 -0.43 -8.52 -57.20
CA VAL A 11 -1.17 -7.76 -56.18
C VAL A 11 -1.37 -8.43 -54.81
N VAL A 12 -0.43 -8.09 -53.92
CA VAL A 12 -0.62 -7.49 -52.58
C VAL A 12 -1.97 -7.75 -51.87
N VAL A 13 -1.84 -7.96 -50.55
CA VAL A 13 -2.89 -8.04 -49.51
C VAL A 13 -3.40 -9.45 -49.23
N MET A 14 -2.88 -10.07 -48.16
CA MET A 14 -3.64 -10.64 -47.05
C MET A 14 -2.78 -11.68 -46.29
N PHE A 15 -1.96 -11.20 -45.35
CA PHE A 15 -1.45 -12.04 -44.28
C PHE A 15 -2.57 -12.17 -43.22
N PRO A 16 -2.99 -13.38 -42.83
CA PRO A 16 -4.01 -13.57 -41.82
C PRO A 16 -3.39 -13.41 -40.42
N PHE A 17 -4.20 -12.87 -39.50
CA PHE A 17 -4.12 -13.08 -38.06
C PHE A 17 -2.74 -12.85 -37.39
N THR A 18 -2.57 -11.67 -36.80
CA THR A 18 -2.79 -11.52 -35.35
C THR A 18 -3.11 -10.06 -35.07
N LEU A 19 -4.33 -9.80 -34.62
CA LEU A 19 -4.64 -8.57 -33.89
C LEU A 19 -3.82 -8.62 -32.60
N PHE A 20 -2.59 -8.10 -32.61
CA PHE A 20 -1.95 -7.67 -31.38
C PHE A 20 -2.70 -6.41 -30.95
N SER A 21 -3.76 -6.61 -30.17
CA SER A 21 -4.24 -5.58 -29.27
C SER A 21 -3.05 -5.22 -28.37
N ASN A 22 -2.34 -4.15 -28.70
CA ASN A 22 -1.58 -3.42 -27.72
C ASN A 22 -2.60 -2.79 -26.79
N ALA A 23 -3.13 -3.59 -25.86
CA ALA A 23 -3.60 -3.06 -24.61
C ALA A 23 -2.37 -2.39 -24.00
N PHE A 24 -2.23 -1.09 -24.25
CA PHE A 24 -1.65 -0.20 -23.25
C PHE A 24 -2.54 -0.40 -22.03
N ALA A 25 -2.23 -1.44 -21.24
CA ALA A 25 -2.61 -1.48 -19.85
C ALA A 25 -2.08 -0.15 -19.33
N SER A 26 -3.02 0.77 -19.08
CA SER A 26 -2.75 2.01 -18.37
C SER A 26 -1.86 1.60 -17.20
N GLN A 27 -0.58 1.95 -17.28
CA GLN A 27 0.25 1.99 -16.10
C GLN A 27 -0.43 3.06 -15.27
N LYS A 28 -1.34 2.62 -14.41
CA LYS A 28 -1.82 3.39 -13.28
C LYS A 28 -0.55 3.56 -12.47
N THR A 29 0.19 4.62 -12.79
CA THR A 29 1.09 5.27 -11.86
C THR A 29 0.20 5.51 -10.66
N THR A 30 0.22 4.56 -9.73
CA THR A 30 -0.17 4.83 -8.38
C THR A 30 0.95 5.75 -7.95
N SER A 31 0.81 7.03 -8.28
CA SER A 31 1.28 8.06 -7.38
C SER A 31 0.71 7.60 -6.06
N THR A 32 1.59 7.03 -5.23
CA THR A 32 1.39 7.09 -3.80
C THR A 32 1.32 8.59 -3.56
N HIS A 33 0.09 9.11 -3.67
CA HIS A 33 -0.37 10.23 -2.88
C HIS A 33 0.24 9.89 -1.53
N VAL A 34 1.29 10.63 -1.14
CA VAL A 34 1.56 10.80 0.28
C VAL A 34 0.33 11.58 0.72
N ASN A 35 -0.76 10.83 0.85
CA ASN A 35 -1.95 11.30 1.50
C ASN A 35 -1.38 11.67 2.84
N GLU A 36 -1.42 12.96 3.14
CA GLU A 36 -1.10 13.52 4.44
C GLU A 36 -2.19 13.00 5.39
N LYS A 37 -2.29 11.67 5.50
CA LYS A 37 -3.07 10.97 6.46
C LYS A 37 -2.35 11.28 7.74
N ILE A 38 -3.07 11.97 8.58
CA ILE A 38 -2.78 12.06 9.99
C ILE A 38 -2.35 10.65 10.45
N PRO A 39 -1.21 10.48 11.15
CA PRO A 39 -0.64 9.16 11.44
C PRO A 39 -1.60 8.17 12.18
N GLY A 40 -2.72 8.64 12.71
CA GLY A 40 -3.78 7.80 13.28
C GLY A 40 -4.71 7.15 12.24
N ASP A 41 -4.90 7.77 11.07
CA ASP A 41 -5.84 7.35 10.02
C ASP A 41 -5.20 6.36 9.01
N MET A 42 -3.91 6.06 9.20
CA MET A 42 -3.29 4.96 8.47
C MET A 42 -3.78 3.61 9.01
N THR A 43 -3.90 2.68 8.08
CA THR A 43 -4.25 1.30 8.35
C THR A 43 -3.04 0.53 8.87
N CYS A 44 -3.29 -0.54 9.60
CA CYS A 44 -2.26 -1.48 10.02
C CYS A 44 -1.42 -2.03 8.86
N ARG A 45 -2.04 -2.24 7.69
CA ARG A 45 -1.33 -2.64 6.48
C ARG A 45 -0.32 -1.59 6.01
N GLU A 46 -0.67 -0.31 6.09
CA GLU A 46 0.23 0.80 5.76
C GLU A 46 1.37 0.88 6.79
N PHE A 47 1.09 0.64 8.08
CA PHE A 47 2.09 0.65 9.15
C PHE A 47 3.15 -0.45 9.05
N ILE A 48 2.75 -1.70 8.84
CA ILE A 48 3.68 -2.83 8.76
C ILE A 48 4.58 -2.76 7.52
N ARG A 49 4.11 -2.09 6.46
CA ARG A 49 4.85 -1.89 5.19
C ARG A 49 5.71 -0.63 5.20
N MET A 50 5.58 0.22 6.22
CA MET A 50 6.36 1.44 6.36
C MET A 50 7.83 1.14 6.68
N ASN A 51 8.71 2.10 6.37
CA ASN A 51 10.10 2.05 6.80
C ASN A 51 10.18 1.81 8.33
N PRO A 52 10.89 0.77 8.78
CA PRO A 52 11.04 0.45 10.19
C PRO A 52 11.47 1.63 11.08
N LYS A 53 12.30 2.54 10.54
CA LYS A 53 12.78 3.74 11.25
C LYS A 53 11.69 4.79 11.49
N ALA A 54 10.62 4.77 10.70
CA ALA A 54 9.50 5.70 10.81
C ALA A 54 8.35 5.17 11.68
N ARG A 55 8.39 3.90 12.11
CA ARG A 55 7.30 3.31 12.92
C ARG A 55 7.23 3.88 14.33
N ALA A 56 8.37 4.00 15.02
CA ALA A 56 8.42 4.58 16.36
C ALA A 56 7.86 6.02 16.43
N PRO A 57 8.25 6.96 15.55
CA PRO A 57 7.71 8.32 15.62
C PRO A 57 6.22 8.39 15.28
N VAL A 58 5.72 7.51 14.39
CA VAL A 58 4.29 7.38 14.14
C VAL A 58 3.54 6.92 15.39
N ILE A 59 3.97 5.83 16.04
CA ILE A 59 3.28 5.32 17.24
C ILE A 59 3.33 6.32 18.38
N PHE A 60 4.48 6.96 18.60
CA PHE A 60 4.63 8.00 19.61
C PHE A 60 3.66 9.16 19.37
N TRP A 61 3.51 9.60 18.12
CA TRP A 61 2.58 10.66 17.78
C TRP A 61 1.13 10.25 18.04
N VAL A 62 0.71 9.05 17.61
CA VAL A 62 -0.69 8.63 17.75
C VAL A 62 -1.06 8.36 19.22
N ILE A 63 -0.16 7.74 20.01
CA ILE A 63 -0.45 7.41 21.41
C ILE A 63 -0.52 8.64 22.32
N ASN A 64 0.24 9.68 21.98
CA ASN A 64 0.32 10.92 22.75
C ASN A 64 -0.47 12.08 22.12
N ARG A 65 -1.23 11.84 21.04
CA ARG A 65 -1.96 12.90 20.32
C ARG A 65 -2.90 13.72 21.23
N ASN A 66 -3.53 13.06 22.20
CA ASN A 66 -4.48 13.64 23.14
C ASN A 66 -4.00 13.54 24.61
N SER A 67 -2.71 13.25 24.85
CA SER A 67 -2.20 13.17 26.21
C SER A 67 -1.90 14.56 26.75
N ASP A 68 -2.51 14.90 27.88
CA ASP A 68 -2.14 16.10 28.62
C ASP A 68 -0.75 15.91 29.23
N LEU A 69 0.22 16.70 28.77
CA LEU A 69 1.63 16.67 29.21
C LEU A 69 1.81 16.83 30.72
N LYS A 70 0.78 17.30 31.43
CA LYS A 70 0.79 17.56 32.87
C LYS A 70 0.21 16.42 33.72
N GLU A 71 -0.49 15.45 33.13
CA GLU A 71 -1.34 14.51 33.86
C GLU A 71 -0.86 13.05 33.82
N GLY A 72 0.41 12.80 33.47
CA GLY A 72 1.00 11.46 33.52
C GLY A 72 0.44 10.46 32.50
N SER A 73 -0.38 10.92 31.56
CA SER A 73 -0.99 10.11 30.49
C SER A 73 -0.14 10.02 29.21
N PHE A 74 1.07 10.58 29.27
CA PHE A 74 2.09 10.60 28.23
C PHE A 74 2.99 9.36 28.31
N VAL A 75 3.12 8.65 27.20
CA VAL A 75 3.98 7.47 27.07
C VAL A 75 5.35 7.90 26.58
N ASP A 76 6.39 7.58 27.34
CA ASP A 76 7.77 7.95 27.03
C ASP A 76 8.28 7.24 25.75
N TRP A 77 9.23 7.88 25.07
CA TRP A 77 9.84 7.37 23.84
C TRP A 77 10.43 5.97 24.00
N ARG A 78 11.12 5.72 25.12
CA ARG A 78 11.71 4.40 25.38
C ARG A 78 10.65 3.32 25.45
N GLU A 79 9.53 3.58 26.14
CA GLU A 79 8.42 2.66 26.22
C GLU A 79 7.75 2.45 24.86
N VAL A 80 7.63 3.51 24.06
CA VAL A 80 7.13 3.38 22.69
C VAL A 80 7.99 2.44 21.85
N GLU A 81 9.31 2.62 21.87
CA GLU A 81 10.23 1.80 21.08
C GLU A 81 10.29 0.34 21.55
N THR A 82 10.38 0.10 22.85
CA THR A 82 10.62 -1.25 23.38
C THR A 82 9.35 -2.07 23.53
N THR A 83 8.22 -1.41 23.74
CA THR A 83 6.97 -2.08 24.14
C THR A 83 5.86 -1.84 23.14
N MET A 84 5.56 -0.57 22.82
CA MET A 84 4.35 -0.24 22.04
C MET A 84 4.50 -0.56 20.57
N VAL A 85 5.66 -0.28 19.96
CA VAL A 85 5.92 -0.60 18.55
C VAL A 85 5.83 -2.12 18.30
N PRO A 86 6.51 -3.00 19.07
CA PRO A 86 6.37 -4.45 18.90
C PRO A 86 4.94 -4.95 19.11
N LYS A 87 4.22 -4.46 20.15
CA LYS A 87 2.82 -4.81 20.40
C LYS A 87 1.92 -4.40 19.22
N MET A 88 2.11 -3.19 18.70
CA MET A 88 1.33 -2.68 17.57
C MET A 88 1.60 -3.47 16.29
N ILE A 89 2.86 -3.81 16.02
CA ILE A 89 3.22 -4.66 14.86
C ILE A 89 2.50 -6.01 14.98
N LYS A 90 2.55 -6.66 16.16
CA LYS A 90 1.89 -7.94 16.40
C LYS A 90 0.37 -7.84 16.17
N GLN A 91 -0.28 -6.82 16.72
CA GLN A 91 -1.71 -6.62 16.55
C GLN A 91 -2.07 -6.32 15.09
N CYS A 92 -1.30 -5.47 14.42
CA CYS A 92 -1.51 -5.14 13.01
C CYS A 92 -1.36 -6.33 12.05
N HIS A 93 -0.57 -7.35 12.41
CA HIS A 93 -0.54 -8.61 11.66
C HIS A 93 -1.85 -9.40 11.77
N GLN A 94 -2.55 -9.31 12.91
CA GLN A 94 -3.83 -9.98 13.14
C GLN A 94 -5.00 -9.21 12.49
N THR A 95 -4.94 -7.87 12.50
CA THR A 95 -6.01 -6.99 12.03
C THR A 95 -5.51 -5.96 11.01
N PRO A 96 -5.13 -6.39 9.78
CA PRO A 96 -4.51 -5.50 8.80
C PRO A 96 -5.44 -4.41 8.24
N GLN A 97 -6.76 -4.56 8.40
CA GLN A 97 -7.79 -3.61 7.96
C GLN A 97 -8.02 -2.48 8.98
N SER A 98 -7.72 -2.71 10.26
CA SER A 98 -7.95 -1.74 11.34
C SER A 98 -7.03 -0.55 11.24
N THR A 99 -7.47 0.58 11.77
CA THR A 99 -6.66 1.81 11.86
C THR A 99 -5.79 1.80 13.11
N LEU A 100 -4.72 2.60 13.10
CA LEU A 100 -3.81 2.68 14.25
C LEU A 100 -4.48 3.30 15.47
N ALA A 101 -5.33 4.30 15.26
CA ALA A 101 -6.08 4.95 16.34
C ALA A 101 -6.98 3.95 17.09
N GLU A 102 -7.73 3.11 16.37
CA GLU A 102 -8.60 2.07 16.96
C GLU A 102 -7.82 1.08 17.84
N LEU A 103 -6.64 0.63 17.36
CA LEU A 103 -5.84 -0.32 18.10
C LEU A 103 -5.14 0.29 19.33
N ILE A 104 -4.78 1.58 19.28
CA ILE A 104 -4.15 2.24 20.41
C ILE A 104 -5.10 2.31 21.61
N HIS A 105 -6.40 2.52 21.39
CA HIS A 105 -7.41 2.42 22.46
C HIS A 105 -7.51 1.02 23.08
N THR A 106 -7.08 -0.02 22.37
CA THR A 106 -7.10 -1.41 22.85
C THR A 106 -5.80 -1.81 23.57
N ILE A 107 -4.68 -1.17 23.21
CA ILE A 107 -3.33 -1.56 23.67
C ILE A 107 -2.82 -0.68 24.82
N LYS A 108 -3.32 0.55 24.95
CA LYS A 108 -3.08 1.44 26.10
C LYS A 108 -3.91 0.99 27.30
#